data_AF-A0A524FNC3-F1
#
_entry.id   AF-A0A524FNC3-F1
#
_cell.length_a   1.000
_cell.length_b   1.000
_cell.length_c   1.000
_cell.angle_alpha   90.00
_cell.angle_beta   90.00
_cell.angle_gamma   90.00
#
_symmetry.space_group_name_H-M   'P 1'
#
loop_
_entity.id
_entity.type
_entity.pdbx_description
1 polymer ?
#
loop_
_entity_poly.entity_id
_entity_poly.type
_entity_poly.pdbx_seq_one_letter_code
_entity_poly.pdbx_strand_id
1 'polypeptide(L)'
;MSEFEEKVMEMLKKIDGKLDKILEMGTKAPMAQPKPATESAPAPASTPAPSTVKPSALVEKQQEEEKMKEKPPVEGRRVCTKCGSTEFNTVEDKTNVLHQMGGIKIYAKKYICKRCGAES
;
A
#
# COMPACT_ATOMS: atom_id res chain seq x y z
N MET A 1 -16.02 21.79 -29.69
CA MET A 1 -15.70 20.95 -28.51
C MET A 1 -17.01 20.32 -28.07
N SER A 2 -17.02 19.03 -27.80
CA SER A 2 -18.18 18.38 -27.16
C SER A 2 -18.26 18.79 -25.69
N GLU A 3 -19.45 18.76 -25.09
CA GLU A 3 -19.63 19.08 -23.66
C GLU A 3 -18.76 18.20 -22.74
N PHE A 4 -18.47 16.98 -23.20
CA PHE A 4 -17.54 16.08 -22.53
C PHE A 4 -16.10 16.59 -22.59
N GLU A 5 -15.62 17.04 -23.76
CA GLU A 5 -14.28 17.60 -23.93
C GLU A 5 -14.08 18.86 -23.08
N GLU A 6 -15.09 19.72 -22.98
CA GLU A 6 -15.04 20.92 -22.13
C GLU A 6 -14.92 20.55 -20.66
N LYS A 7 -15.70 19.56 -20.20
CA LYS A 7 -15.66 19.08 -18.81
C LYS A 7 -14.33 18.39 -18.47
N VAL A 8 -13.77 17.64 -19.42
CA VAL A 8 -12.45 17.02 -19.27
C VAL A 8 -11.36 18.10 -19.19
N MET A 9 -11.41 19.12 -20.04
CA MET A 9 -10.47 20.25 -20.01
C MET A 9 -10.58 21.06 -18.71
N GLU A 10 -11.80 21.27 -18.20
CA GLU A 10 -12.01 21.95 -16.93
C GLU A 10 -11.45 21.14 -15.75
N MET A 11 -11.59 19.81 -15.81
CA MET A 11 -11.07 18.90 -14.78
C MET A 11 -9.54 18.87 -14.77
N LEU A 12 -8.90 18.83 -15.96
CA LEU A 12 -7.44 18.89 -16.08
C LEU A 12 -6.87 20.19 -15.50
N LYS A 13 -7.46 21.34 -15.85
CA LYS A 13 -7.05 22.65 -15.29
C LYS A 13 -7.17 22.71 -13.76
N LYS A 14 -8.19 22.07 -13.18
CA LYS A 14 -8.36 21.99 -11.72
C LYS A 14 -7.30 21.10 -11.06
N ILE A 15 -6.80 20.08 -11.76
CA ILE A 15 -5.73 19.21 -11.25
C ILE A 15 -4.41 19.97 -11.26
N ASP A 16 -4.08 20.65 -12.36
CA ASP A 16 -2.84 21.43 -12.48
C ASP A 16 -2.76 22.51 -11.39
N GLY A 17 -3.84 23.29 -11.19
CA GLY A 17 -3.87 24.32 -10.14
C GLY A 17 -3.82 23.77 -8.70
N LYS A 18 -4.15 22.49 -8.49
CA LYS A 18 -3.95 21.82 -7.19
C LYS A 18 -2.51 21.34 -7.02
N LEU A 19 -1.88 20.87 -8.10
CA LEU A 19 -0.49 20.44 -8.09
C LEU A 19 0.46 21.62 -7.82
N ASP A 20 0.24 22.77 -8.45
CA ASP A 20 1.03 23.99 -8.20
C ASP A 20 0.95 24.43 -6.73
N LYS A 21 -0.26 24.43 -6.14
CA LYS A 21 -0.44 24.77 -4.71
C LYS A 21 0.32 23.83 -3.79
N ILE A 22 0.36 22.53 -4.10
CA ILE A 22 1.10 21.54 -3.30
C ILE A 22 2.61 21.76 -3.46
N LEU A 23 3.08 22.07 -4.66
CA LEU A 23 4.49 22.35 -4.92
C LEU A 23 4.97 23.62 -4.22
N GLU A 24 4.18 24.70 -4.23
CA GLU A 24 4.49 25.96 -3.53
C GLU A 24 4.47 25.80 -2.00
N MET A 25 3.58 24.94 -1.47
CA MET A 25 3.54 24.63 -0.04
C MET A 25 4.69 23.69 0.39
N GLY A 26 5.12 22.79 -0.49
CA GLY A 26 6.19 21.81 -0.22
C GLY A 26 7.60 22.38 -0.23
N THR A 27 7.83 23.54 -0.87
CA THR A 27 9.17 24.16 -0.99
C THR A 27 9.60 25.02 0.20
N LYS A 28 8.76 25.16 1.24
CA LYS A 28 9.08 25.92 2.47
C LYS A 28 9.72 25.10 3.61
N ALA A 29 10.11 23.85 3.37
CA ALA A 29 10.90 23.08 4.34
C ALA A 29 12.41 23.24 4.07
N PRO A 30 13.20 23.79 5.02
CA PRO A 30 14.66 23.83 4.86
C PRO A 30 15.21 22.39 4.93
N MET A 31 15.77 21.92 3.81
CA MET A 31 16.55 20.69 3.77
C MET A 31 17.84 20.89 4.56
N ALA A 32 17.87 20.35 5.79
CA ALA A 32 19.11 20.19 6.54
C ALA A 32 19.93 19.05 5.92
N GLN A 33 21.09 19.40 5.35
CA GLN A 33 22.10 18.47 4.88
C GLN A 33 22.76 17.73 6.06
N PRO A 34 23.01 16.41 5.98
CA PRO A 34 23.96 15.74 6.87
C PRO A 34 25.38 15.84 6.31
N LYS A 35 26.30 16.42 7.11
CA LYS A 35 27.76 16.40 6.85
C LYS A 35 28.37 15.02 7.22
N PRO A 36 29.49 14.61 6.60
CA PRO A 36 30.07 13.27 6.75
C PRO A 36 31.24 13.16 7.76
N ALA A 37 31.45 11.90 8.20
CA ALA A 37 32.67 11.24 8.72
C ALA A 37 33.29 11.69 10.06
N THR A 38 33.72 10.73 10.90
CA THR A 38 35.15 10.38 11.11
C THR A 38 35.33 9.33 12.22
N GLU A 39 36.15 8.33 11.90
CA GLU A 39 36.60 7.15 12.64
C GLU A 39 37.87 7.47 13.47
N SER A 40 38.04 6.92 14.69
CA SER A 40 39.36 6.82 15.37
C SER A 40 39.36 5.84 16.56
N ALA A 41 40.50 5.16 16.71
CA ALA A 41 40.84 3.95 17.46
C ALA A 41 40.99 4.09 19.01
N PRO A 42 41.22 2.98 19.79
CA PRO A 42 40.96 2.91 21.24
C PRO A 42 42.18 2.91 22.21
N ALA A 43 41.84 3.10 23.51
CA ALA A 43 42.50 2.70 24.79
C ALA A 43 43.22 3.80 25.64
N PRO A 44 43.30 3.70 26.99
CA PRO A 44 42.93 2.59 27.89
C PRO A 44 42.08 2.90 29.17
N ALA A 45 41.49 1.82 29.72
CA ALA A 45 41.21 1.47 31.13
C ALA A 45 40.26 2.33 32.02
N SER A 46 39.03 1.82 32.26
CA SER A 46 38.54 1.28 33.57
C SER A 46 36.99 1.21 33.61
N THR A 47 36.47 0.07 34.06
CA THR A 47 35.07 -0.44 34.17
C THR A 47 34.00 0.54 34.71
N PRO A 48 32.68 0.37 34.43
CA PRO A 48 31.95 -0.92 34.46
C PRO A 48 31.00 -1.27 33.30
N ALA A 49 30.91 -2.60 33.10
CA ALA A 49 29.81 -3.39 32.56
C ALA A 49 29.14 -2.94 31.23
N PRO A 50 29.34 -3.69 30.12
CA PRO A 50 28.53 -3.50 28.94
C PRO A 50 27.10 -3.95 29.27
N SER A 51 26.14 -3.03 29.17
CA SER A 51 24.74 -3.41 29.05
C SER A 51 24.57 -4.13 27.71
N THR A 52 24.84 -5.43 27.71
CA THR A 52 24.43 -6.36 26.67
C THR A 52 22.92 -6.28 26.61
N VAL A 53 22.41 -5.46 25.71
CA VAL A 53 21.01 -5.51 25.31
C VAL A 53 20.82 -6.91 24.75
N LYS A 54 20.07 -7.75 25.47
CA LYS A 54 19.72 -9.09 25.01
C LYS A 54 19.02 -8.95 23.66
N PRO A 55 19.46 -9.65 22.60
CA PRO A 55 18.85 -9.55 21.26
C PRO A 55 17.35 -9.92 21.26
N SER A 56 16.89 -10.67 22.27
CA SER A 56 15.48 -11.03 22.45
C SER A 56 14.56 -9.80 22.63
N ALA A 57 15.01 -8.76 23.31
CA ALA A 57 14.17 -7.58 23.59
C ALA A 57 13.98 -6.67 22.37
N LEU A 58 14.87 -6.75 21.38
CA LEU A 58 14.73 -6.02 20.11
C LEU A 58 13.76 -6.73 19.16
N VAL A 59 13.70 -8.07 19.20
CA VAL A 59 12.76 -8.88 18.41
C VAL A 59 11.32 -8.68 18.89
N GLU A 60 11.08 -8.61 20.20
CA GLU A 60 9.74 -8.35 20.76
C GLU A 60 9.22 -6.96 20.37
N LYS A 61 10.09 -5.94 20.37
CA LYS A 61 9.72 -4.57 19.98
C LYS A 61 9.44 -4.42 18.48
N GLN A 62 10.19 -5.12 17.63
CA GLN A 62 9.95 -5.12 16.18
C GLN A 62 8.68 -5.91 15.81
N GLN A 63 8.37 -7.01 16.50
CA GLN A 63 7.15 -7.77 16.29
C GLN A 63 5.87 -7.02 16.70
N GLU A 64 5.94 -6.18 17.73
CA GLU A 64 4.80 -5.38 18.18
C GLU A 64 4.48 -4.21 17.22
N GLU A 65 5.50 -3.55 16.66
CA GLU A 65 5.32 -2.50 15.65
C GLU A 65 4.81 -3.03 14.30
N GLU A 66 5.21 -4.25 13.89
CA GLU A 66 4.72 -4.86 12.65
C GLU A 66 3.22 -5.23 12.74
N LYS A 67 2.77 -5.65 13.92
CA LYS A 67 1.35 -5.97 14.20
C LYS A 67 0.45 -4.74 14.18
N MET A 68 0.99 -3.53 14.42
CA MET A 68 0.25 -2.26 14.36
C MET A 68 0.24 -1.61 12.97
N LYS A 69 1.09 -2.07 12.04
CA LYS A 69 1.15 -1.56 10.66
C LYS A 69 0.36 -2.42 9.66
N GLU A 70 -0.18 -3.56 10.10
CA GLU A 70 -0.91 -4.49 9.23
C GLU A 70 -2.38 -4.07 9.00
N LYS A 71 -2.55 -3.33 7.92
CA LYS A 71 -3.70 -3.19 7.01
C LYS A 71 -4.18 -1.74 6.91
N PRO A 72 -3.92 -1.06 5.77
CA PRO A 72 -4.68 0.13 5.44
C PRO A 72 -6.19 -0.18 5.49
N PRO A 73 -7.04 0.82 5.84
CA PRO A 73 -8.47 0.64 6.00
C PRO A 73 -9.07 0.01 4.74
N VAL A 74 -9.83 -1.07 4.91
CA VAL A 74 -10.32 -1.89 3.80
C VAL A 74 -11.60 -1.32 3.21
N GLU A 75 -11.55 -0.06 2.75
CA GLU A 75 -12.71 0.61 2.15
C GLU A 75 -13.11 0.04 0.76
N GLY A 76 -12.41 -1.00 0.29
CA GLY A 76 -12.73 -1.73 -0.95
C GLY A 76 -13.11 -3.19 -0.77
N ARG A 77 -13.31 -3.70 0.46
CA ARG A 77 -13.63 -5.13 0.66
C ARG A 77 -15.06 -5.39 0.17
N ARG A 78 -15.21 -6.15 -0.92
CA ARG A 78 -16.54 -6.62 -1.38
C ARG A 78 -17.23 -7.35 -0.22
N VAL A 79 -18.49 -7.04 0.02
CA VAL A 79 -19.35 -7.67 1.03
C VAL A 79 -20.41 -8.48 0.31
N CYS A 80 -20.59 -9.74 0.71
CA CYS A 80 -21.64 -10.58 0.14
C CYS A 80 -23.00 -10.05 0.56
N THR A 81 -23.86 -9.74 -0.42
CA THR A 81 -25.21 -9.23 -0.19
C THR A 81 -26.13 -10.20 0.54
N LYS A 82 -25.83 -11.50 0.53
CA LYS A 82 -26.64 -12.55 1.17
C LYS A 82 -26.28 -12.81 2.63
N CYS A 83 -25.00 -12.77 3.00
CA CYS A 83 -24.53 -13.19 4.33
C CYS A 83 -23.60 -12.20 5.02
N GLY A 84 -23.30 -11.06 4.41
CA GLY A 84 -22.40 -10.04 4.97
C GLY A 84 -20.93 -10.46 5.08
N SER A 85 -20.57 -11.66 4.61
CA SER A 85 -19.19 -12.12 4.61
C SER A 85 -18.36 -11.32 3.61
N THR A 86 -17.11 -11.06 3.97
CA THR A 86 -16.12 -10.44 3.08
C THR A 86 -15.15 -11.47 2.46
N GLU A 87 -15.40 -12.76 2.73
CA GLU A 87 -14.58 -13.86 2.24
C GLU A 87 -15.15 -14.45 0.95
N PHE A 88 -14.38 -14.31 -0.12
CA PHE A 88 -14.73 -14.82 -1.46
C PHE A 88 -13.67 -15.78 -1.97
N ASN A 89 -14.12 -16.76 -2.75
CA ASN A 89 -13.29 -17.59 -3.59
C ASN A 89 -13.32 -17.06 -5.02
N THR A 90 -12.19 -17.13 -5.72
CA THR A 90 -12.09 -16.66 -7.10
C THR A 90 -12.01 -17.87 -8.01
N VAL A 91 -12.99 -18.04 -8.89
CA VAL A 91 -13.09 -19.19 -9.80
C VAL A 91 -13.18 -18.67 -11.24
N GLU A 92 -12.51 -19.35 -12.16
CA GLU A 92 -12.55 -18.97 -13.58
C GLU A 92 -13.85 -19.46 -14.23
N ASP A 93 -14.53 -18.53 -14.91
CA ASP A 93 -15.74 -18.77 -15.65
C ASP A 93 -15.43 -19.16 -17.09
N LYS A 94 -15.40 -20.46 -17.34
CA LYS A 94 -15.12 -21.02 -18.68
C LYS A 94 -16.16 -20.65 -19.73
N THR A 95 -17.31 -20.10 -19.33
CA THR A 95 -18.36 -19.65 -20.24
C THR A 95 -18.08 -18.26 -20.83
N ASN A 96 -17.24 -17.45 -20.16
CA ASN A 96 -16.98 -16.07 -20.58
C ASN A 96 -15.48 -15.87 -20.85
N VAL A 97 -15.13 -15.78 -22.14
CA VAL A 97 -13.76 -15.57 -22.61
C VAL A 97 -13.54 -14.06 -22.79
N LEU A 98 -12.65 -13.46 -22.00
CA LEU A 98 -12.29 -12.05 -22.16
C LEU A 98 -11.43 -11.84 -23.40
N HIS A 99 -10.48 -12.76 -23.60
CA HIS A 99 -9.47 -12.57 -24.63
C HIS A 99 -8.90 -13.90 -25.10
N GLN A 100 -8.56 -13.97 -26.38
CA GLN A 100 -7.95 -15.13 -26.99
C GLN A 100 -6.77 -14.69 -27.85
N MET A 101 -5.56 -15.07 -27.45
CA MET A 101 -4.32 -14.84 -28.21
C MET A 101 -3.55 -16.15 -28.33
N GLY A 102 -3.06 -16.47 -29.53
CA GLY A 102 -2.18 -17.62 -29.74
C GLY A 102 -2.77 -18.98 -29.33
N GLY A 103 -4.10 -19.14 -29.42
CA GLY A 103 -4.78 -20.40 -29.05
C GLY A 103 -5.09 -20.56 -27.56
N ILE A 104 -4.60 -19.66 -26.69
CA ILE A 104 -4.91 -19.66 -25.24
C ILE A 104 -6.12 -18.76 -24.99
N LYS A 105 -7.09 -19.27 -24.24
CA LYS A 105 -8.30 -18.53 -23.83
C LYS A 105 -8.13 -18.03 -22.40
N ILE A 106 -8.29 -16.72 -22.21
CA ILE A 106 -8.32 -16.08 -20.90
C ILE A 106 -9.78 -15.90 -20.50
N TYR A 107 -10.15 -16.51 -19.38
CA TYR A 107 -11.54 -16.54 -18.88
C TYR A 107 -11.79 -15.46 -17.83
N ALA A 108 -13.05 -15.06 -17.69
CA ALA A 108 -13.48 -14.15 -16.64
C ALA A 108 -13.33 -14.79 -15.27
N LYS A 109 -13.09 -13.98 -14.25
CA LYS A 109 -13.09 -14.43 -12.86
C LYS A 109 -14.46 -14.16 -12.26
N LYS A 110 -15.06 -15.20 -11.67
CA LYS A 110 -16.25 -15.13 -10.81
C LYS A 110 -15.84 -15.18 -9.35
N TYR A 111 -16.55 -14.42 -8.52
CA TYR A 111 -16.34 -14.40 -7.08
C TYR A 111 -17.50 -15.10 -6.38
N ILE A 112 -17.20 -16.18 -5.67
CA ILE A 112 -18.18 -16.99 -4.96
C ILE A 112 -17.96 -16.81 -3.47
N CYS A 113 -18.97 -16.37 -2.73
CA CYS A 113 -18.87 -16.21 -1.29
C CYS A 113 -18.58 -17.56 -0.61
N LYS A 114 -17.55 -17.62 0.23
CA LYS A 114 -17.17 -18.87 0.92
C LYS A 114 -18.20 -19.35 1.95
N ARG A 115 -18.98 -18.43 2.53
CA ARG A 115 -19.98 -18.77 3.55
C ARG A 115 -21.29 -19.32 2.98
N CYS A 116 -21.80 -18.70 1.92
CA CYS A 116 -23.15 -18.99 1.41
C CYS A 116 -23.19 -19.45 -0.05
N GLY A 117 -22.05 -19.48 -0.75
CA GLY A 117 -21.97 -19.90 -2.14
C GLY A 117 -22.58 -18.91 -3.15
N ALA A 118 -23.06 -17.75 -2.71
CA ALA A 118 -23.63 -16.74 -3.60
C ALA A 118 -22.54 -16.08 -4.46
N GLU A 119 -22.85 -15.87 -5.74
CA GLU A 119 -22.01 -15.14 -6.68
C GLU A 119 -22.11 -13.62 -6.42
N SER A 120 -21.02 -12.87 -6.67
CA SER A 120 -20.93 -11.42 -6.50
C SER A 120 -20.11 -10.74 -7.59
#